data_AF-A0A261EU36-F1
#
_entry.id   AF-A0A261EU36-F1
#
_cell.length_a   1.000
_cell.length_b   1.000
_cell.length_c   1.000
_cell.angle_alpha   90.00
_cell.angle_beta   90.00
_cell.angle_gamma   90.00
#
_symmetry.space_group_name_H-M   'P 1'
#
loop_
_entity.id
_entity.type
_entity.pdbx_description
1 polymer ?
#
loop_
_entity_poly.entity_id
_entity_poly.type
_entity_poly.pdbx_seq_one_letter_code
_entity_poly.pdbx_strand_id
1 'polypeptide(L)'
;MTHLPGKDSFEQWTDEYELVDSTAVPHHDREGLPIPVTIPIDLAPGVQVVYTTRLGGSSIGDFASLNLSEFSGDDSLAVRSNRSALEHAVGAPLALVNQVHSAKAVDVDSVIGSVSELATQEADGLVSTQTHIALGVFAADCLPVLLADSERGIIAAAHCGRKGLEAGIIRSTVNLMVDKGAQIDTIVATLGPAICADCYELGEKTSQAFAQHFPDTVGETRFGGLGVDIVAAAKQALADVGVVHLVDSCSRIAAATQYLQEDEELERLCEQDGEGSRLVERIRQLNHPQCTLENPLWYSHRRASLSSKPREGRMLALIVRTI
;
A
#
# COMPACT_ATOMS: atom_id res chain seq x y z
N MET A 1 -11.21 26.21 -57.84
CA MET A 1 -9.93 26.67 -57.29
C MET A 1 -10.17 27.09 -55.85
N THR A 2 -9.95 26.18 -54.91
CA THR A 2 -9.98 26.45 -53.47
C THR A 2 -8.53 26.64 -53.02
N HIS A 3 -8.23 27.82 -52.48
CA HIS A 3 -6.92 28.18 -51.96
C HIS A 3 -6.57 27.33 -50.74
N LEU A 4 -5.40 26.69 -50.76
CA LEU A 4 -4.77 26.14 -49.56
C LEU A 4 -4.19 27.31 -48.74
N PRO A 5 -4.35 27.34 -47.41
CA PRO A 5 -3.74 28.37 -46.57
C PRO A 5 -2.21 28.27 -46.62
N GLY A 6 -1.56 29.44 -46.60
CA GLY A 6 -0.10 29.58 -46.69
C GLY A 6 0.65 29.08 -45.46
N LYS A 7 1.95 28.81 -45.65
CA LYS A 7 2.91 28.28 -44.67
C LYS A 7 3.04 29.10 -43.38
N ASP A 8 2.56 30.34 -43.35
CA ASP A 8 2.76 31.27 -42.23
C ASP A 8 1.87 30.96 -41.01
N SER A 9 0.90 30.04 -41.12
CA SER A 9 0.02 29.67 -39.99
C SER A 9 0.61 28.62 -39.03
N PHE A 10 1.76 28.03 -39.36
CA PHE A 10 2.42 27.04 -38.49
C PHE A 10 3.45 27.66 -37.54
N GLU A 11 4.04 28.82 -37.87
CA GLU A 11 5.03 29.50 -37.03
C GLU A 11 4.39 30.23 -35.84
N GLN A 12 3.08 30.49 -35.86
CA GLN A 12 2.36 31.10 -34.73
C GLN A 12 1.97 30.10 -33.62
N TRP A 13 2.19 28.80 -33.81
CA TRP A 13 1.82 27.77 -32.83
C TRP A 13 2.90 27.49 -31.79
N THR A 14 4.12 28.04 -31.95
CA THR A 14 5.26 27.70 -31.10
C THR A 14 5.48 28.64 -29.92
N ASP A 15 4.94 29.87 -29.97
CA ASP A 15 5.23 30.90 -28.95
C ASP A 15 4.17 31.00 -27.82
N GLU A 16 2.98 30.40 -27.99
CA GLU A 16 1.91 30.37 -26.97
C GLU A 16 1.86 29.08 -26.14
N TYR A 17 2.61 28.06 -26.56
CA TYR A 17 2.76 26.80 -25.83
C TYR A 17 4.24 26.57 -25.55
N GLU A 18 4.83 27.41 -24.70
CA GLU A 18 5.92 26.91 -23.87
C GLU A 18 5.36 25.65 -23.19
N LEU A 19 5.86 24.49 -23.62
CA LEU A 19 5.72 23.26 -22.85
C LEU A 19 6.42 23.55 -21.54
N VAL A 20 5.66 24.09 -20.58
CA VAL A 20 6.09 24.23 -19.19
C VAL A 20 6.60 22.85 -18.82
N ASP A 21 7.82 22.79 -18.31
CA ASP A 21 8.41 21.54 -17.87
C ASP A 21 7.48 20.86 -16.86
N SER A 22 6.63 19.97 -17.35
CA SER A 22 5.58 19.31 -16.59
C SER A 22 6.12 18.09 -15.86
N THR A 23 7.43 17.87 -15.87
CA THR A 23 8.08 16.72 -15.22
C THR A 23 8.31 16.96 -13.74
N ALA A 24 8.43 18.22 -13.29
CA ALA A 24 8.64 18.56 -11.88
C ALA A 24 7.29 18.85 -11.20
N VAL A 25 6.64 17.82 -10.64
CA VAL A 25 5.52 18.02 -9.72
C VAL A 25 6.09 18.62 -8.43
N PRO A 26 5.55 19.74 -7.90
CA PRO A 26 5.98 20.28 -6.63
C PRO A 26 5.89 19.22 -5.52
N HIS A 27 6.89 19.13 -4.64
CA HIS A 27 6.82 18.23 -3.48
C HIS A 27 5.84 18.71 -2.40
N HIS A 28 5.37 19.96 -2.50
CA HIS A 28 4.40 20.56 -1.60
C HIS A 28 3.30 21.28 -2.38
N ASP A 29 2.11 21.32 -1.82
CA ASP A 29 0.99 22.08 -2.37
C ASP A 29 1.12 23.59 -2.11
N ARG A 30 0.10 24.36 -2.49
CA ARG A 30 0.08 25.82 -2.34
C ARG A 30 0.04 26.28 -0.87
N GLU A 31 -0.35 25.39 0.04
CA GLU A 31 -0.43 25.64 1.48
C GLU A 31 0.83 25.14 2.23
N GLY A 32 1.77 24.52 1.51
CA GLY A 32 3.01 23.99 2.05
C GLY A 32 2.87 22.61 2.68
N LEU A 33 1.76 21.90 2.46
CA LEU A 33 1.63 20.49 2.81
C LEU A 33 2.39 19.63 1.80
N PRO A 34 3.04 18.53 2.21
CA PRO A 34 3.67 17.63 1.25
C PRO A 34 2.62 17.04 0.31
N ILE A 35 3.00 16.59 -0.89
CA ILE A 35 2.12 15.92 -1.84
C ILE A 35 2.43 14.42 -1.87
N PRO A 36 1.64 13.57 -1.18
CA PRO A 36 1.87 12.13 -1.14
C PRO A 36 1.79 11.51 -2.53
N VAL A 37 2.81 10.74 -2.91
CA VAL A 37 2.74 9.92 -4.11
C VAL A 37 1.95 8.65 -3.80
N THR A 38 0.79 8.52 -4.42
CA THR A 38 -0.18 7.44 -4.17
C THR A 38 -0.56 6.71 -5.45
N ILE A 39 -0.97 5.45 -5.30
CA ILE A 39 -1.41 4.59 -6.41
C ILE A 39 -2.86 4.18 -6.14
N PRO A 40 -3.84 4.85 -6.78
CA PRO A 40 -5.25 4.48 -6.64
C PRO A 40 -5.61 3.27 -7.51
N ILE A 41 -6.51 2.44 -6.99
CA ILE A 41 -7.11 1.26 -7.61
C ILE A 41 -8.63 1.36 -7.44
N ASP A 42 -9.37 1.33 -8.53
CA ASP A 42 -10.82 1.21 -8.47
C ASP A 42 -11.17 -0.26 -8.16
N LEU A 43 -11.58 -0.52 -6.92
CA LEU A 43 -11.83 -1.88 -6.43
C LEU A 43 -13.23 -2.36 -6.82
N ALA A 44 -14.23 -1.49 -6.68
CA ALA A 44 -15.62 -1.72 -7.01
C ALA A 44 -16.33 -0.39 -7.27
N PRO A 45 -17.56 -0.36 -7.83
CA PRO A 45 -18.32 0.87 -7.99
C PRO A 45 -18.42 1.65 -6.66
N GLY A 46 -17.94 2.90 -6.66
CA GLY A 46 -17.96 3.77 -5.48
C GLY A 46 -16.93 3.43 -4.39
N VAL A 47 -16.04 2.46 -4.62
CA VAL A 47 -15.01 2.03 -3.66
C VAL A 47 -13.62 2.09 -4.30
N GLN A 48 -12.74 2.88 -3.69
CA GLN A 48 -11.37 3.05 -4.13
C GLN A 48 -10.39 2.53 -3.06
N VAL A 49 -9.34 1.86 -3.52
CA VAL A 49 -8.17 1.51 -2.72
C VAL A 49 -7.03 2.44 -3.09
N VAL A 50 -6.23 2.84 -2.10
CA VAL A 50 -5.06 3.71 -2.30
C VAL A 50 -3.87 3.08 -1.60
N TYR A 51 -2.81 2.80 -2.36
CA TYR A 51 -1.51 2.43 -1.79
C TYR A 51 -0.61 3.66 -1.75
N THR A 52 -0.08 4.01 -0.58
CA THR A 52 0.92 5.07 -0.47
C THR A 52 2.30 4.52 -0.77
N THR A 53 3.13 5.33 -1.42
CA THR A 53 4.55 5.01 -1.61
C THR A 53 5.37 5.58 -0.44
N ARG A 54 6.70 5.50 -0.51
CA ARG A 54 7.59 6.20 0.43
C ARG A 54 7.88 7.66 0.05
N LEU A 55 7.37 8.15 -1.08
CA LEU A 55 7.68 9.46 -1.66
C LEU A 55 6.65 10.53 -1.29
N GLY A 56 7.06 11.80 -1.37
CA GLY A 56 6.15 12.92 -1.23
C GLY A 56 5.71 13.20 0.21
N GLY A 57 6.62 13.03 1.18
CA GLY A 57 6.39 13.39 2.58
C GLY A 57 7.47 14.28 3.18
N SER A 58 7.36 14.54 4.48
CA SER A 58 8.22 15.45 5.24
C SER A 58 9.18 14.76 6.22
N SER A 59 9.13 13.42 6.32
CA SER A 59 10.05 12.66 7.16
C SER A 59 11.45 12.64 6.56
N ILE A 60 12.48 12.46 7.40
CA ILE A 60 13.89 12.50 6.98
C ILE A 60 14.66 11.25 7.40
N GLY A 61 15.84 11.07 6.81
CA GLY A 61 16.75 9.96 7.14
C GLY A 61 16.07 8.61 6.96
N ASP A 62 16.08 7.80 8.02
CA ASP A 62 15.57 6.43 7.95
C ASP A 62 14.09 6.33 7.53
N PHE A 63 13.33 7.39 7.81
CA PHE A 63 11.90 7.48 7.57
C PHE A 63 11.57 8.20 6.27
N ALA A 64 12.56 8.67 5.52
CA ALA A 64 12.29 9.52 4.37
C ALA A 64 11.48 8.80 3.27
N SER A 65 10.45 9.44 2.68
CA SER A 65 9.91 10.78 2.99
C SER A 65 8.49 10.75 3.56
N LEU A 66 7.63 9.83 3.11
CA LEU A 66 6.23 9.69 3.54
C LEU A 66 6.03 8.58 4.57
N ASN A 67 6.67 8.70 5.74
CA ASN A 67 6.37 7.78 6.84
C ASN A 67 5.04 8.16 7.51
N LEU A 68 4.15 7.18 7.62
CA LEU A 68 2.79 7.39 8.15
C LEU A 68 2.61 6.82 9.56
N SER A 69 3.65 6.22 10.14
CA SER A 69 3.62 5.58 11.46
C SER A 69 4.55 6.26 12.46
N GLU A 70 4.03 6.59 13.64
CA GLU A 70 4.85 7.07 14.77
C GLU A 70 5.53 5.90 15.52
N PHE A 71 5.06 4.66 15.34
CA PHE A 71 5.53 3.50 16.09
C PHE A 71 6.99 3.13 15.82
N SER A 72 7.54 3.57 14.68
CA SER A 72 8.94 3.34 14.31
C SER A 72 9.90 4.40 14.90
N GLY A 73 9.39 5.39 15.66
CA GLY A 73 10.19 6.38 16.37
C GLY A 73 10.62 7.57 15.53
N ASP A 74 9.81 7.94 14.54
CA ASP A 74 9.96 9.15 13.71
C ASP A 74 9.49 10.41 14.46
N ASP A 75 9.80 11.59 13.91
CA ASP A 75 9.31 12.86 14.42
C ASP A 75 7.78 12.97 14.27
N SER A 76 7.11 13.24 15.38
CA SER A 76 5.64 13.33 15.43
C SER A 76 5.08 14.47 14.57
N LEU A 77 5.82 15.57 14.37
CA LEU A 77 5.37 16.66 13.50
C LEU A 77 5.41 16.23 12.03
N ALA A 78 6.49 15.57 11.60
CA ALA A 78 6.59 15.00 10.26
C ALA A 78 5.47 13.98 9.98
N VAL A 79 5.24 13.02 10.89
CA VAL A 79 4.19 12.00 10.71
C VAL A 79 2.79 12.63 10.68
N ARG A 80 2.50 13.62 11.54
CA ARG A 80 1.21 14.35 11.48
C ARG A 80 1.04 15.12 10.17
N SER A 81 2.10 15.76 9.67
CA SER A 81 2.07 16.46 8.38
C SER A 81 1.79 15.49 7.23
N ASN A 82 2.48 14.34 7.20
CA ASN A 82 2.27 13.28 6.22
C ASN A 82 0.84 12.74 6.24
N ARG A 83 0.29 12.48 7.45
CA ARG A 83 -1.10 12.02 7.60
C ARG A 83 -2.11 13.06 7.14
N SER A 84 -1.93 14.32 7.54
CA SER A 84 -2.81 15.41 7.11
C SER A 84 -2.80 15.59 5.60
N ALA A 85 -1.63 15.54 4.97
CA ALA A 85 -1.52 15.59 3.51
C ALA A 85 -2.23 14.39 2.83
N LEU A 86 -2.10 13.19 3.41
CA LEU A 86 -2.77 12.00 2.89
C LEU A 86 -4.29 12.08 3.04
N GLU A 87 -4.80 12.61 4.15
CA GLU A 87 -6.23 12.86 4.37
C GLU A 87 -6.79 13.84 3.32
N HIS A 88 -6.05 14.90 3.00
CA HIS A 88 -6.42 15.82 1.93
C HIS A 88 -6.41 15.14 0.55
N ALA A 89 -5.38 14.34 0.26
CA ALA A 89 -5.26 13.63 -1.02
C ALA A 89 -6.37 12.60 -1.25
N VAL A 90 -6.79 11.89 -0.19
CA VAL A 90 -7.85 10.88 -0.24
C VAL A 90 -9.25 11.49 -0.04
N GLY A 91 -9.34 12.70 0.51
CA GLY A 91 -10.60 13.38 0.80
C GLY A 91 -11.37 12.78 1.98
N ALA A 92 -10.69 12.09 2.90
CA ALA A 92 -11.29 11.46 4.07
C ALA A 92 -10.29 11.33 5.24
N PRO A 93 -10.75 11.46 6.50
CA PRO A 93 -9.94 11.16 7.69
C PRO A 93 -9.51 9.69 7.74
N LEU A 94 -8.31 9.44 8.29
CA LEU A 94 -7.74 8.09 8.40
C LEU A 94 -8.23 7.34 9.65
N ALA A 95 -8.94 6.23 9.45
CA ALA A 95 -9.27 5.28 10.51
C ALA A 95 -8.19 4.20 10.62
N LEU A 96 -7.41 4.28 11.71
CA LEU A 96 -6.22 3.45 11.95
C LEU A 96 -6.33 2.73 13.30
N VAL A 97 -5.65 1.61 13.45
CA VAL A 97 -5.57 0.81 14.69
C VAL A 97 -4.12 0.56 15.11
N ASN A 98 -3.93 0.12 16.35
CA ASN A 98 -2.64 -0.39 16.82
C ASN A 98 -2.44 -1.84 16.36
N GLN A 99 -1.67 -2.04 15.28
CA GLN A 99 -1.42 -3.37 14.71
C GLN A 99 -0.50 -4.22 15.58
N VAL A 100 -0.96 -5.41 15.96
CA VAL A 100 -0.26 -6.32 16.88
C VAL A 100 -0.02 -7.72 16.29
N HIS A 101 -0.25 -7.90 14.99
CA HIS A 101 -0.13 -9.18 14.27
C HIS A 101 -1.06 -10.28 14.82
N SER A 102 -2.26 -9.87 15.23
CA SER A 102 -3.36 -10.72 15.71
C SER A 102 -4.31 -11.14 14.58
N ALA A 103 -5.36 -11.88 14.95
CA ALA A 103 -6.53 -12.13 14.12
C ALA A 103 -7.74 -11.28 14.52
N LYS A 104 -7.54 -10.20 15.28
CA LYS A 104 -8.65 -9.36 15.75
C LYS A 104 -9.02 -8.35 14.67
N ALA A 105 -10.28 -8.39 14.24
CA ALA A 105 -10.92 -7.33 13.46
C ALA A 105 -11.82 -6.48 14.36
N VAL A 106 -11.92 -5.19 14.09
CA VAL A 106 -12.78 -4.25 14.84
C VAL A 106 -13.82 -3.62 13.94
N ASP A 107 -15.03 -3.47 14.51
CA ASP A 107 -16.09 -2.69 13.88
C ASP A 107 -15.86 -1.21 14.22
N VAL A 108 -15.41 -0.45 13.23
CA VAL A 108 -15.11 0.97 13.38
C VAL A 108 -16.35 1.77 13.76
N ASP A 109 -17.54 1.32 13.35
CA ASP A 109 -18.80 2.02 13.61
C ASP A 109 -19.25 1.91 15.07
N SER A 110 -18.74 0.91 15.79
CA SER A 110 -19.07 0.64 17.19
C SER A 110 -18.18 1.41 18.17
N VAL A 111 -17.08 2.00 17.69
CA VAL A 111 -16.13 2.71 18.55
C VAL A 111 -16.70 4.08 18.89
N ILE A 112 -17.19 4.20 20.13
CA ILE A 112 -17.72 5.45 20.67
C ILE A 112 -16.53 6.39 20.91
N GLY A 113 -16.33 7.38 20.05
CA GLY A 113 -15.23 8.32 20.21
C GLY A 113 -14.81 9.02 18.93
N SER A 114 -13.69 9.73 18.99
CA SER A 114 -13.05 10.28 17.79
C SER A 114 -12.25 9.20 17.05
N VAL A 115 -11.97 9.41 15.76
CA VAL A 115 -11.06 8.56 14.96
C VAL A 115 -9.71 8.34 15.66
N SER A 116 -9.26 9.29 16.51
CA SER A 116 -8.03 9.15 17.27
C SER A 116 -8.07 8.06 18.35
N GLU A 117 -9.24 7.73 18.90
CA GLU A 117 -9.38 6.66 19.89
C GLU A 117 -9.22 5.27 19.27
N LEU A 118 -9.62 5.13 18.00
CA LEU A 118 -9.43 3.90 17.22
C LEU A 118 -7.94 3.54 17.10
N ALA A 119 -7.06 4.54 16.99
CA ALA A 119 -5.61 4.34 16.88
C ALA A 119 -4.99 3.66 18.12
N THR A 120 -5.69 3.64 19.25
CA THR A 120 -5.25 2.95 20.47
C THR A 120 -5.77 1.51 20.56
N GLN A 121 -6.75 1.12 19.73
CA GLN A 121 -7.30 -0.23 19.76
C GLN A 121 -6.34 -1.21 19.11
N GLU A 122 -5.97 -2.26 19.85
CA GLU A 122 -5.22 -3.37 19.29
C GLU A 122 -6.09 -4.18 18.34
N ALA A 123 -5.72 -4.22 17.06
CA ALA A 123 -6.41 -4.96 16.01
C ALA A 123 -5.54 -5.02 14.75
N ASP A 124 -5.84 -5.95 13.87
CA ASP A 124 -5.19 -6.08 12.56
C ASP A 124 -6.19 -6.11 11.41
N GLY A 125 -7.49 -5.94 11.72
CA GLY A 125 -8.55 -5.80 10.74
C GLY A 125 -9.51 -4.69 11.15
N LEU A 126 -10.00 -3.94 10.17
CA LEU A 126 -11.02 -2.90 10.34
C LEU A 126 -12.17 -3.18 9.39
N VAL A 127 -13.40 -3.00 9.86
CA VAL A 127 -14.61 -3.08 9.02
C VAL A 127 -15.50 -1.89 9.33
N SER A 128 -16.11 -1.30 8.31
CA SER A 128 -17.04 -0.18 8.47
C SER A 128 -18.13 -0.17 7.40
N THR A 129 -19.27 0.41 7.75
CA THR A 129 -20.35 0.80 6.83
C THR A 129 -20.39 2.31 6.57
N GLN A 130 -19.49 3.10 7.16
CA GLN A 130 -19.49 4.56 7.00
C GLN A 130 -18.91 4.97 5.64
N THR A 131 -19.42 6.08 5.10
CA THR A 131 -18.80 6.80 3.98
C THR A 131 -17.85 7.87 4.52
N HIS A 132 -16.99 8.42 3.65
CA HIS A 132 -16.08 9.52 3.99
C HIS A 132 -15.12 9.23 5.14
N ILE A 133 -14.75 7.96 5.32
CA ILE A 133 -13.61 7.55 6.15
C ILE A 133 -12.69 6.65 5.31
N ALA A 134 -11.39 6.72 5.56
CA ALA A 134 -10.41 5.84 4.92
C ALA A 134 -9.93 4.81 5.94
N LEU A 135 -10.33 3.55 5.79
CA LEU A 135 -9.79 2.46 6.63
C LEU A 135 -8.37 2.17 6.18
N GLY A 136 -7.41 2.21 7.10
CA GLY A 136 -6.00 2.05 6.78
C GLY A 136 -5.29 0.99 7.60
N VAL A 137 -4.43 0.23 6.91
CA VAL A 137 -3.47 -0.68 7.54
C VAL A 137 -2.04 -0.34 7.11
N PHE A 138 -1.14 -0.28 8.09
CA PHE A 138 0.28 -0.07 7.89
C PHE A 138 0.93 -1.33 7.33
N ALA A 139 1.89 -1.13 6.43
CA ALA A 139 2.72 -2.22 5.91
C ALA A 139 4.16 -1.77 5.65
N ALA A 140 5.06 -2.72 5.87
CA ALA A 140 6.42 -2.76 5.32
C ALA A 140 6.76 -4.26 5.30
N ASP A 141 6.55 -4.90 4.14
CA ASP A 141 6.57 -6.35 3.88
C ASP A 141 5.31 -7.15 4.20
N CYS A 142 4.62 -6.91 5.32
CA CYS A 142 3.35 -7.59 5.57
C CYS A 142 2.30 -7.26 4.50
N LEU A 143 1.44 -8.21 4.16
CA LEU A 143 0.46 -8.06 3.09
C LEU A 143 -0.78 -7.30 3.56
N PRO A 144 -1.12 -6.14 2.97
CA PRO A 144 -2.42 -5.54 3.17
C PRO A 144 -3.47 -6.19 2.25
N VAL A 145 -4.62 -6.57 2.81
CA VAL A 145 -5.77 -7.14 2.09
C VAL A 145 -6.97 -6.22 2.29
N LEU A 146 -7.50 -5.68 1.18
CA LEU A 146 -8.53 -4.65 1.18
C LEU A 146 -9.77 -5.27 0.55
N LEU A 147 -10.91 -5.21 1.22
CA LEU A 147 -12.13 -5.90 0.82
C LEU A 147 -13.33 -4.96 0.78
N ALA A 148 -14.27 -5.22 -0.13
CA ALA A 148 -15.51 -4.47 -0.20
C ALA A 148 -16.68 -5.33 -0.66
N ASP A 149 -17.84 -5.07 -0.08
CA ASP A 149 -19.13 -5.39 -0.67
C ASP A 149 -19.80 -4.07 -1.04
N SER A 150 -19.64 -3.64 -2.28
CA SER A 150 -20.16 -2.35 -2.75
C SER A 150 -21.68 -2.30 -2.81
N GLU A 151 -22.34 -3.45 -2.96
CA GLU A 151 -23.82 -3.51 -2.99
C GLU A 151 -24.41 -3.29 -1.59
N ARG A 152 -23.67 -3.67 -0.55
CA ARG A 152 -24.05 -3.49 0.86
C ARG A 152 -23.41 -2.27 1.52
N GLY A 153 -22.49 -1.58 0.82
CA GLY A 153 -21.81 -0.40 1.33
C GLY A 153 -20.83 -0.70 2.47
N ILE A 154 -20.17 -1.87 2.43
CA ILE A 154 -19.26 -2.35 3.48
C ILE A 154 -17.84 -2.38 2.92
N ILE A 155 -16.90 -1.79 3.66
CA ILE A 155 -15.47 -1.82 3.35
C ILE A 155 -14.68 -2.39 4.52
N ALA A 156 -13.54 -3.01 4.21
CA ALA A 156 -12.64 -3.57 5.20
C ALA A 156 -11.17 -3.50 4.77
N ALA A 157 -10.27 -3.41 5.75
CA ALA A 157 -8.83 -3.47 5.56
C ALA A 157 -8.23 -4.42 6.59
N ALA A 158 -7.35 -5.33 6.15
CA ALA A 158 -6.70 -6.32 7.00
C ALA A 158 -5.19 -6.34 6.78
N HIS A 159 -4.44 -6.25 7.88
CA HIS A 159 -3.00 -6.44 7.94
C HIS A 159 -2.67 -7.93 8.07
N CYS A 160 -2.24 -8.53 6.96
CA CYS A 160 -2.00 -9.96 6.83
C CYS A 160 -0.50 -10.27 6.86
N GLY A 161 0.16 -9.99 7.98
CA GLY A 161 1.48 -10.55 8.27
C GLY A 161 1.40 -12.05 8.55
N ARG A 162 2.54 -12.75 8.54
CA ARG A 162 2.59 -14.22 8.75
C ARG A 162 1.78 -14.71 9.96
N LYS A 163 2.01 -14.11 11.14
CA LYS A 163 1.30 -14.47 12.38
C LYS A 163 -0.20 -14.19 12.30
N GLY A 164 -0.61 -13.08 11.67
CA GLY A 164 -2.02 -12.72 11.51
C GLY A 164 -2.74 -13.70 10.57
N LEU A 165 -2.08 -14.09 9.48
CA LEU A 165 -2.56 -15.13 8.57
C LEU A 165 -2.73 -16.48 9.29
N GLU A 166 -1.68 -16.97 9.98
CA GLU A 166 -1.72 -18.20 10.78
C GLU A 166 -2.86 -18.17 11.82
N ALA A 167 -3.14 -17.00 12.41
CA ALA A 167 -4.20 -16.80 13.39
C ALA A 167 -5.60 -16.61 12.77
N GLY A 168 -5.72 -16.41 11.45
CA GLY A 168 -7.00 -16.30 10.75
C GLY A 168 -7.56 -14.88 10.57
N ILE A 169 -6.71 -13.85 10.46
CA ILE A 169 -7.17 -12.45 10.33
C ILE A 169 -8.14 -12.21 9.16
N ILE A 170 -7.94 -12.86 8.02
CA ILE A 170 -8.85 -12.76 6.86
C ILE A 170 -10.23 -13.28 7.22
N ARG A 171 -10.31 -14.45 7.88
CA ARG A 171 -11.58 -15.04 8.33
C ARG A 171 -12.29 -14.14 9.34
N SER A 172 -11.57 -13.61 10.32
CA SER A 172 -12.15 -12.67 11.29
C SER A 172 -12.71 -11.41 10.61
N THR A 173 -11.99 -10.86 9.63
CA THR A 173 -12.40 -9.66 8.91
C THR A 173 -13.65 -9.92 8.06
N VAL A 174 -13.66 -11.01 7.28
CA VAL A 174 -14.81 -11.39 6.45
C VAL A 174 -16.03 -11.74 7.30
N ASN A 175 -15.87 -12.48 8.40
CA ASN A 175 -16.97 -12.76 9.33
C ASN A 175 -17.60 -11.46 9.84
N LEU A 176 -16.77 -10.48 10.22
CA LEU A 176 -17.28 -9.20 10.68
C LEU A 176 -17.97 -8.39 9.56
N MET A 177 -17.50 -8.48 8.31
CA MET A 177 -18.24 -7.93 7.16
C MET A 177 -19.62 -8.58 7.03
N VAL A 178 -19.70 -9.90 7.14
CA VAL A 178 -20.97 -10.66 7.06
C VAL A 178 -21.91 -10.31 8.22
N ASP A 179 -21.38 -10.18 9.44
CA ASP A 179 -22.15 -9.74 10.60
C ASP A 179 -22.77 -8.35 10.40
N LYS A 180 -22.10 -7.50 9.61
CA LYS A 180 -22.60 -6.17 9.20
C LYS A 180 -23.50 -6.20 7.94
N GLY A 181 -23.75 -7.38 7.38
CA GLY A 181 -24.70 -7.61 6.30
C GLY A 181 -24.10 -7.86 4.92
N ALA A 182 -22.78 -7.99 4.80
CA ALA A 182 -22.13 -8.33 3.53
C ALA A 182 -22.58 -9.71 3.02
N GLN A 183 -22.63 -9.88 1.70
CA GLN A 183 -22.81 -11.18 1.07
C GLN A 183 -21.44 -11.71 0.61
N ILE A 184 -21.07 -12.90 1.05
CA ILE A 184 -19.73 -13.46 0.81
C ILE A 184 -19.39 -13.51 -0.69
N ASP A 185 -20.38 -13.86 -1.52
CA ASP A 185 -20.24 -14.01 -2.96
C ASP A 185 -20.16 -12.67 -3.71
N THR A 186 -20.50 -11.54 -3.08
CA THR A 186 -20.35 -10.19 -3.66
C THR A 186 -19.10 -9.47 -3.15
N ILE A 187 -18.40 -10.02 -2.15
CA ILE A 187 -17.16 -9.42 -1.65
C ILE A 187 -16.09 -9.51 -2.73
N VAL A 188 -15.54 -8.35 -3.08
CA VAL A 188 -14.31 -8.22 -3.87
C VAL A 188 -13.14 -7.92 -2.95
N ALA A 189 -11.95 -8.41 -3.29
CA ALA A 189 -10.73 -8.10 -2.58
C ALA A 189 -9.59 -7.73 -3.52
N THR A 190 -8.65 -6.93 -3.03
CA THR A 190 -7.34 -6.70 -3.66
C THR A 190 -6.23 -6.97 -2.66
N LEU A 191 -5.13 -7.51 -3.18
CA LEU A 191 -3.91 -7.78 -2.43
C LEU A 191 -2.90 -6.67 -2.77
N GLY A 192 -2.46 -5.93 -1.75
CA GLY A 192 -1.54 -4.82 -1.96
C GLY A 192 -0.07 -5.24 -1.97
N PRO A 193 0.86 -4.26 -2.01
CA PRO A 193 2.29 -4.54 -2.05
C PRO A 193 2.76 -5.20 -0.75
N ALA A 194 3.58 -6.24 -0.89
CA ALA A 194 4.07 -7.07 0.20
C ALA A 194 5.39 -7.75 -0.19
N ILE A 195 6.10 -8.38 0.73
CA ILE A 195 7.30 -9.14 0.36
C ILE A 195 6.92 -10.38 -0.47
N CYS A 196 7.61 -10.64 -1.58
CA CYS A 196 7.31 -11.78 -2.46
C CYS A 196 7.94 -13.08 -1.95
N ALA A 197 7.46 -14.22 -2.47
CA ALA A 197 7.96 -15.55 -2.11
C ALA A 197 9.49 -15.69 -2.29
N ASP A 198 10.03 -15.18 -3.40
CA ASP A 198 11.47 -15.21 -3.70
C ASP A 198 12.30 -14.37 -2.71
N CYS A 199 11.68 -13.47 -1.96
CA CYS A 199 12.33 -12.56 -1.02
C CYS A 199 12.10 -12.94 0.44
N TYR A 200 11.02 -13.64 0.77
CA TYR A 200 10.58 -13.81 2.15
C TYR A 200 11.19 -15.05 2.81
N GLU A 201 12.51 -15.01 2.98
CA GLU A 201 13.26 -16.09 3.62
C GLU A 201 13.00 -16.14 5.12
N LEU A 202 12.73 -17.35 5.62
CA LEU A 202 12.49 -17.67 7.02
C LEU A 202 13.28 -18.93 7.40
N GLY A 203 13.46 -19.18 8.70
CA GLY A 203 14.07 -20.43 9.14
C GLY A 203 13.18 -21.64 8.80
N GLU A 204 13.79 -22.78 8.47
CA GLU A 204 13.10 -24.02 8.08
C GLU A 204 11.93 -24.38 8.99
N LYS A 205 12.13 -24.33 10.32
CA LYS A 205 11.09 -24.60 11.31
C LYS A 205 9.87 -23.68 11.15
N THR A 206 10.10 -22.40 10.91
CA THR A 206 9.02 -21.41 10.74
C THR A 206 8.30 -21.64 9.41
N SER A 207 9.03 -21.89 8.33
CA SER A 207 8.44 -22.16 7.02
C SER A 207 7.60 -23.43 7.05
N GLN A 208 8.12 -24.52 7.64
CA GLN A 208 7.37 -25.78 7.77
C GLN A 208 6.12 -25.63 8.65
N ALA A 209 6.18 -24.87 9.74
CA ALA A 209 5.00 -24.57 10.55
C ALA A 209 3.96 -23.78 9.74
N PHE A 210 4.39 -22.80 8.93
CA PHE A 210 3.49 -22.04 8.06
C PHE A 210 2.79 -22.94 7.02
N ALA A 211 3.52 -23.88 6.41
CA ALA A 211 2.97 -24.84 5.45
C ALA A 211 1.88 -25.77 6.04
N GLN A 212 1.86 -25.97 7.36
CA GLN A 212 0.78 -26.74 8.01
C GLN A 212 -0.56 -26.01 7.97
N HIS A 213 -0.52 -24.67 7.96
CA HIS A 213 -1.70 -23.82 7.81
C HIS A 213 -2.03 -23.56 6.34
N PHE A 214 -1.00 -23.38 5.50
CA PHE A 214 -1.13 -23.02 4.09
C PHE A 214 -0.26 -23.95 3.22
N PRO A 215 -0.79 -25.10 2.77
CA PRO A 215 -0.06 -26.04 1.93
C PRO A 215 0.47 -25.38 0.64
N ASP A 216 1.57 -25.89 0.09
CA ASP A 216 2.15 -25.42 -1.18
C ASP A 216 2.58 -23.94 -1.20
N THR A 217 2.82 -23.33 -0.03
CA THR A 217 3.30 -21.94 0.11
C THR A 217 4.75 -21.81 0.54
N VAL A 218 5.50 -22.91 0.63
CA VAL A 218 6.93 -22.91 1.02
C VAL A 218 7.79 -23.28 -0.17
N GLY A 219 8.86 -22.51 -0.38
CA GLY A 219 9.82 -22.74 -1.45
C GLY A 219 11.20 -22.20 -1.11
N GLU A 220 12.18 -22.49 -1.97
CA GLU A 220 13.51 -21.89 -1.90
C GLU A 220 13.44 -20.42 -2.34
N THR A 221 14.10 -19.54 -1.58
CA THR A 221 14.19 -18.10 -1.90
C THR A 221 15.42 -17.80 -2.73
N ARG A 222 15.51 -16.57 -3.27
CA ARG A 222 16.71 -16.10 -3.98
C ARG A 222 17.99 -16.10 -3.14
N PHE A 223 17.85 -16.20 -1.82
CA PHE A 223 18.94 -16.21 -0.86
C PHE A 223 19.43 -17.63 -0.52
N GLY A 224 18.78 -18.67 -1.08
CA GLY A 224 19.16 -20.08 -0.92
C GLY A 224 18.57 -20.78 0.30
N GLY A 225 17.91 -20.05 1.21
CA GLY A 225 17.12 -20.62 2.30
C GLY A 225 15.64 -20.80 1.93
N LEU A 226 14.89 -21.47 2.81
CA LEU A 226 13.45 -21.62 2.66
C LEU A 226 12.72 -20.31 2.99
N GLY A 227 11.60 -20.08 2.32
CA GLY A 227 10.73 -18.94 2.56
C GLY A 227 9.27 -19.31 2.52
N VAL A 228 8.41 -18.31 2.62
CA VAL A 228 6.96 -18.47 2.54
C VAL A 228 6.34 -17.48 1.56
N ASP A 229 5.30 -17.92 0.86
CA ASP A 229 4.48 -17.08 0.00
C ASP A 229 3.23 -16.61 0.76
N ILE A 230 3.31 -15.41 1.33
CA ILE A 230 2.18 -14.78 2.04
C ILE A 230 1.02 -14.40 1.11
N VAL A 231 1.29 -14.17 -0.17
CA VAL A 231 0.26 -13.84 -1.16
C VAL A 231 -0.54 -15.10 -1.51
N ALA A 232 0.14 -16.22 -1.75
CA ALA A 232 -0.52 -17.51 -1.97
C ALA A 232 -1.32 -17.95 -0.73
N ALA A 233 -0.75 -17.79 0.48
CA ALA A 233 -1.45 -18.10 1.72
C ALA A 233 -2.72 -17.24 1.91
N ALA A 234 -2.65 -15.94 1.62
CA ALA A 234 -3.82 -15.06 1.69
C ALA A 234 -4.90 -15.45 0.67
N LYS A 235 -4.51 -15.86 -0.55
CA LYS A 235 -5.46 -16.37 -1.56
C LYS A 235 -6.16 -17.65 -1.09
N GLN A 236 -5.44 -18.58 -0.45
CA GLN A 236 -6.04 -19.77 0.16
C GLN A 236 -7.02 -19.38 1.27
N ALA A 237 -6.61 -18.49 2.18
CA ALA A 237 -7.47 -18.02 3.27
C ALA A 237 -8.75 -17.31 2.79
N LEU A 238 -8.68 -16.54 1.69
CA LEU A 238 -9.84 -15.91 1.05
C LEU A 238 -10.77 -16.95 0.42
N ALA A 239 -10.22 -17.93 -0.31
CA ALA A 239 -10.99 -19.01 -0.90
C ALA A 239 -11.69 -19.86 0.18
N ASP A 240 -11.02 -20.15 1.29
CA ASP A 240 -11.55 -20.92 2.44
C ASP A 240 -12.73 -20.24 3.15
N VAL A 241 -12.92 -18.94 2.94
CA VAL A 241 -14.08 -18.18 3.46
C VAL A 241 -15.08 -17.80 2.37
N GLY A 242 -14.85 -18.26 1.12
CA GLY A 242 -15.75 -18.07 -0.01
C GLY A 242 -15.55 -16.77 -0.80
N VAL A 243 -14.52 -15.96 -0.50
CA VAL A 243 -14.20 -14.74 -1.26
C VAL A 243 -13.37 -15.13 -2.48
N VAL A 244 -13.98 -15.08 -3.66
CA VAL A 244 -13.39 -15.55 -4.92
C VAL A 244 -13.10 -14.44 -5.94
N HIS A 245 -13.62 -13.24 -5.71
CA HIS A 245 -13.43 -12.11 -6.62
C HIS A 245 -12.20 -11.29 -6.22
N LEU A 246 -11.11 -11.45 -6.97
CA LEU A 246 -9.87 -10.69 -6.78
C LEU A 246 -9.67 -9.68 -7.90
N VAL A 247 -9.42 -8.43 -7.51
CA VAL A 247 -8.98 -7.36 -8.41
C VAL A 247 -7.45 -7.31 -8.39
N ASP A 248 -6.83 -7.43 -9.57
CA ASP A 248 -5.38 -7.29 -9.70
C ASP A 248 -4.96 -5.82 -9.59
N SER A 249 -4.03 -5.53 -8.70
CA SER A 249 -3.38 -4.21 -8.59
C SER A 249 -1.97 -4.18 -9.18
N CYS A 250 -1.42 -5.33 -9.59
CA CYS A 250 -0.04 -5.45 -10.04
C CYS A 250 0.23 -4.61 -11.28
N SER A 251 -0.66 -4.63 -12.27
CA SER A 251 -0.50 -3.87 -13.52
C SER A 251 -0.42 -2.36 -13.27
N ARG A 252 -1.24 -1.84 -12.35
CA ARG A 252 -1.24 -0.42 -11.98
C ARG A 252 0.03 -0.04 -11.21
N ILE A 253 0.46 -0.89 -10.28
CA ILE A 253 1.69 -0.71 -9.52
C ILE A 253 2.92 -0.74 -10.45
N ALA A 254 2.96 -1.67 -11.41
CA ALA A 254 4.04 -1.77 -12.39
C ALA A 254 4.13 -0.50 -13.26
N ALA A 255 2.98 0.01 -13.72
CA ALA A 255 2.93 1.26 -14.49
C ALA A 255 3.43 2.46 -13.67
N ALA A 256 3.00 2.59 -12.40
CA ALA A 256 3.48 3.65 -11.52
C ALA A 256 4.99 3.54 -11.24
N THR A 257 5.50 2.33 -11.05
CA THR A 257 6.94 2.08 -10.85
C THR A 257 7.75 2.48 -12.08
N GLN A 258 7.29 2.13 -13.28
CA GLN A 258 7.91 2.52 -14.55
C GLN A 258 7.88 4.04 -14.76
N TYR A 259 6.79 4.70 -14.38
CA TYR A 259 6.68 6.16 -14.48
C TYR A 259 7.73 6.88 -13.61
N LEU A 260 8.03 6.32 -12.44
CA LEU A 260 8.96 6.88 -11.46
C LEU A 260 10.42 6.42 -11.67
N GLN A 261 10.75 5.84 -12.83
CA GLN A 261 12.07 5.22 -13.02
C GLN A 261 13.25 6.20 -13.11
N GLU A 262 12.95 7.48 -13.33
CA GLU A 262 13.90 8.60 -13.38
C GLU A 262 13.55 9.66 -12.33
N ASP A 263 12.76 9.32 -11.31
CA ASP A 263 12.37 10.24 -10.24
C ASP A 263 13.58 10.58 -9.33
N GLU A 264 13.89 11.88 -9.21
CA GLU A 264 15.08 12.36 -8.48
C GLU A 264 14.96 12.18 -6.96
N GLU A 265 13.76 12.18 -6.39
CA GLU A 265 13.56 11.90 -4.97
C GLU A 265 13.81 10.43 -4.69
N LEU A 266 13.24 9.55 -5.51
CA LEU A 266 13.42 8.11 -5.38
C LEU A 266 14.88 7.68 -5.63
N GLU A 267 15.59 8.28 -6.60
CA GLU A 267 17.02 8.00 -6.84
C GLU A 267 17.85 8.39 -5.61
N ARG A 268 17.63 9.59 -5.05
CA ARG A 268 18.31 10.03 -3.82
C ARG A 268 18.02 9.13 -2.61
N LEU A 269 16.78 8.68 -2.44
CA LEU A 269 16.42 7.76 -1.35
C LEU A 269 17.13 6.41 -1.49
N CYS A 270 17.20 5.87 -2.72
CA CYS A 270 17.95 4.64 -2.98
C CYS A 270 19.44 4.79 -2.68
N GLU A 271 20.05 5.92 -3.08
CA GLU A 271 21.45 6.22 -2.80
C GLU A 271 21.73 6.34 -1.29
N GLN A 272 20.88 7.06 -0.57
CA GLN A 272 20.99 7.26 0.89
C GLN A 272 20.85 5.94 1.66
N ASP A 273 19.94 5.08 1.25
CA ASP A 273 19.71 3.76 1.85
C ASP A 273 20.74 2.70 1.41
N GLY A 274 21.71 3.08 0.56
CA GLY A 274 22.77 2.19 0.09
C GLY A 274 22.26 1.06 -0.79
N GLU A 275 21.19 1.29 -1.56
CA GLU A 275 20.50 0.26 -2.34
C GLU A 275 21.23 -0.15 -3.63
N GLY A 276 22.48 0.27 -3.84
CA GLY A 276 23.36 -0.24 -4.87
C GLY A 276 23.26 0.49 -6.21
N SER A 277 22.79 -0.21 -7.26
CA SER A 277 22.76 0.30 -8.64
C SER A 277 21.84 1.50 -8.80
N ARG A 278 22.00 2.23 -9.93
CA ARG A 278 21.14 3.36 -10.28
C ARG A 278 19.68 2.94 -10.34
N LEU A 279 18.77 3.86 -9.97
CA LEU A 279 17.34 3.60 -9.90
C LEU A 279 16.78 2.95 -11.18
N VAL A 280 17.12 3.50 -12.34
CA VAL A 280 16.68 2.99 -13.64
C VAL A 280 17.11 1.54 -13.88
N GLU A 281 18.30 1.14 -13.42
CA GLU A 281 18.79 -0.24 -13.55
C GLU A 281 18.05 -1.18 -12.60
N ARG A 282 17.77 -0.72 -11.37
CA ARG A 282 16.98 -1.46 -10.38
C ARG A 282 15.58 -1.76 -10.92
N ILE A 283 14.90 -0.75 -11.46
CA ILE A 283 13.55 -0.90 -12.01
C ILE A 283 13.53 -1.81 -13.25
N ARG A 284 14.57 -1.75 -14.11
CA ARG A 284 14.69 -2.68 -15.25
C ARG A 284 14.89 -4.14 -14.85
N GLN A 285 15.49 -4.41 -13.69
CA GLN A 285 15.77 -5.76 -13.18
C GLN A 285 14.65 -6.30 -12.29
N LEU A 286 13.60 -5.51 -12.08
CA LEU A 286 12.53 -5.81 -11.16
C LEU A 286 11.64 -6.93 -11.71
N ASN A 287 11.48 -8.03 -10.94
CA ASN A 287 10.67 -9.17 -11.35
C ASN A 287 9.26 -9.09 -10.75
N HIS A 288 9.15 -8.54 -9.54
CA HIS A 288 7.92 -8.52 -8.76
C HIS A 288 7.55 -7.07 -8.38
N PRO A 289 6.75 -6.34 -9.19
CA PRO A 289 6.38 -4.93 -8.94
C PRO A 289 5.78 -4.65 -7.57
N GLN A 290 5.02 -5.62 -7.04
CA GLN A 290 4.41 -5.53 -5.72
C GLN A 290 5.37 -5.89 -4.58
N CYS A 291 6.56 -6.43 -4.89
CA CYS A 291 7.51 -6.82 -3.87
C CYS A 291 8.08 -5.61 -3.16
N THR A 292 7.77 -5.46 -1.87
CA THR A 292 8.30 -4.37 -1.04
C THR A 292 9.83 -4.41 -0.95
N LEU A 293 10.45 -5.59 -0.96
CA LEU A 293 11.91 -5.75 -0.93
C LEU A 293 12.56 -5.33 -2.26
N GLU A 294 12.05 -5.82 -3.40
CA GLU A 294 12.63 -5.51 -4.73
C GLU A 294 12.35 -4.08 -5.19
N ASN A 295 11.11 -3.63 -5.02
CA ASN A 295 10.67 -2.35 -5.53
C ASN A 295 11.01 -1.24 -4.51
N PRO A 296 11.91 -0.29 -4.85
CA PRO A 296 12.33 0.76 -3.93
C PRO A 296 11.22 1.75 -3.59
N LEU A 297 10.11 1.73 -4.34
CA LEU A 297 8.95 2.59 -4.11
C LEU A 297 8.30 2.41 -2.73
N TRP A 298 8.50 1.25 -2.13
CA TRP A 298 7.91 0.88 -0.84
C TRP A 298 8.92 0.93 0.29
N TYR A 299 8.46 1.17 1.51
CA TYR A 299 9.24 0.77 2.68
C TYR A 299 9.30 -0.76 2.78
N SER A 300 10.44 -1.29 3.21
CA SER A 300 10.63 -2.72 3.48
C SER A 300 11.45 -2.93 4.73
N HIS A 301 10.90 -3.71 5.65
CA HIS A 301 11.58 -4.08 6.89
C HIS A 301 12.75 -5.02 6.61
N ARG A 302 12.59 -5.98 5.69
CA ARG A 302 13.63 -6.89 5.22
C ARG A 302 14.76 -6.11 4.54
N ARG A 303 14.45 -5.10 3.72
CA ARG A 303 15.49 -4.27 3.09
C ARG A 303 16.28 -3.51 4.14
N ALA A 304 15.60 -2.86 5.07
CA ALA A 304 16.24 -2.17 6.19
C ALA A 304 17.14 -3.11 7.01
N SER A 305 16.64 -4.32 7.33
CA SER A 305 17.41 -5.33 8.05
C SER A 305 18.67 -5.79 7.30
N LEU A 306 18.58 -6.03 5.98
CA LEU A 306 19.73 -6.45 5.17
C LEU A 306 20.78 -5.34 5.06
N SER A 307 20.36 -4.09 5.00
CA SER A 307 21.26 -2.92 4.97
C SER A 307 21.71 -2.46 6.37
N SER A 308 21.39 -3.19 7.44
CA SER A 308 21.67 -2.79 8.83
C SER A 308 21.13 -1.40 9.21
N LYS A 309 20.07 -0.96 8.53
CA LYS A 309 19.36 0.27 8.82
C LYS A 309 18.56 0.08 10.11
N PRO A 310 18.71 0.96 11.12
CA PRO A 310 18.17 0.68 12.45
C PRO A 310 16.65 0.85 12.51
N ARG A 311 16.07 1.63 11.59
CA ARG A 311 14.65 1.99 11.56
C ARG A 311 14.18 2.17 10.12
N GLU A 312 12.87 2.15 9.92
CA GLU A 312 12.25 2.36 8.62
C GLU A 312 10.81 2.87 8.77
N GLY A 313 10.32 3.55 7.73
CA GLY A 313 8.94 4.04 7.69
C GLY A 313 7.90 2.93 7.45
N ARG A 314 6.63 3.32 7.41
CA ARG A 314 5.51 2.45 7.04
C ARG A 314 4.65 3.14 6.00
N MET A 315 4.29 2.41 4.94
CA MET A 315 3.24 2.83 4.01
C MET A 315 1.86 2.53 4.61
N LEU A 316 0.82 3.15 4.06
CA LEU A 316 -0.57 2.78 4.29
C LEU A 316 -1.16 2.17 3.01
N ALA A 317 -1.93 1.11 3.20
CA ALA A 317 -2.94 0.70 2.24
C ALA A 317 -4.31 1.10 2.78
N LEU A 318 -5.02 1.90 2.00
CA LEU A 318 -6.29 2.53 2.37
C LEU A 318 -7.43 2.00 1.52
N ILE A 319 -8.63 1.93 2.09
CA ILE A 319 -9.88 1.76 1.35
C ILE A 319 -10.86 2.85 1.78
N VAL A 320 -11.51 3.47 0.80
CA VAL A 320 -12.49 4.53 0.99
C VAL A 320 -13.71 4.26 0.12
N ARG A 321 -14.89 4.60 0.65
CA ARG A 321 -16.16 4.56 -0.05
C ARG A 321 -16.74 5.97 -0.17
N THR A 322 -17.13 6.37 -1.38
CA THR A 322 -17.64 7.71 -1.68
C THR A 322 -19.17 7.79 -1.76
N ILE A 323 -19.86 6.65 -1.86
CA ILE A 323 -21.32 6.51 -2.00
C ILE A 323 -21.83 5.44 -1.05
#